data_AF-A0A072U811-F1
#
_entry.id   AF-A0A072U811-F1
#
_cell.length_a   1.000
_cell.length_b   1.000
_cell.length_c   1.000
_cell.angle_alpha   90.00
_cell.angle_beta   90.00
_cell.angle_gamma   90.00
#
_symmetry.space_group_name_H-M   'P 1'
#
loop_
_entity.id
_entity.type
_entity.pdbx_description
1 polymer ?
#
loop_
_entity_poly.entity_id
_entity_poly.type
_entity_poly.pdbx_seq_one_letter_code
_entity_poly.pdbx_strand_id
1 'polypeptide(L)' 'MVIISPFLERDMNHEEVIWNTAVVIGNHDNIIGIHRKADIPYFSKPSLKYLLQC' A
#
# COMPACT_ATOMS: atom_id res chain seq x y z
N MET A 1 -12.07 -10.45 -18.04
CA MET A 1 -10.78 -10.37 -17.33
C MET A 1 -10.94 -9.37 -16.20
N VAL A 2 -10.48 -9.67 -14.98
CA VAL A 2 -10.51 -8.71 -13.84
C VAL A 2 -9.10 -8.21 -13.64
N ILE A 3 -8.92 -6.90 -13.50
CA ILE A 3 -7.62 -6.25 -13.31
C ILE A 3 -7.55 -5.65 -11.92
N ILE A 4 -6.45 -5.90 -11.21
CA ILE A 4 -6.16 -5.29 -9.90
C ILE A 4 -4.95 -4.37 -10.10
N SER A 5 -5.13 -3.08 -9.83
CA SER A 5 -4.08 -2.08 -10.01
C SER A 5 -3.77 -1.38 -8.67
N PRO A 6 -2.65 -1.71 -8.02
CA PRO A 6 -2.17 -0.99 -6.83
C PRO A 6 -1.37 0.28 -7.23
N PHE A 7 -1.65 1.40 -6.58
CA PHE A 7 -0.97 2.68 -6.79
C PHE A 7 -0.97 3.56 -5.52
N LEU A 8 -0.24 4.68 -5.56
CA LEU A 8 -0.24 5.69 -4.52
C LEU A 8 -1.33 6.74 -4.82
N GLU A 9 -2.34 6.80 -3.98
CA GLU A 9 -3.44 7.77 -4.05
C GLU A 9 -3.09 8.99 -3.20
N ARG A 10 -3.18 10.20 -3.76
CA ARG A 10 -3.19 11.44 -2.97
C ARG A 10 -4.62 11.81 -2.64
N ASP A 11 -4.95 11.85 -1.36
CA ASP A 11 -6.26 12.30 -0.89
C ASP A 11 -6.22 13.80 -0.61
N MET A 12 -6.72 14.62 -1.55
CA MET A 12 -6.75 16.08 -1.39
C MET A 12 -7.73 16.55 -0.30
N ASN A 13 -8.71 15.72 0.07
CA ASN A 13 -9.70 16.07 1.08
C ASN A 13 -9.19 15.82 2.51
N HIS A 14 -8.23 14.90 2.65
CA HIS A 14 -7.61 14.54 3.92
C HIS A 14 -6.15 15.01 3.95
N GLU A 15 -5.92 16.31 3.93
CA GLU A 15 -4.60 16.93 4.19
C GLU A 15 -3.46 16.43 3.26
N GLU A 16 -3.79 16.08 2.01
CA GLU A 16 -2.84 15.51 1.04
C GLU A 16 -2.17 14.21 1.49
N VAL A 17 -2.79 13.46 2.40
CA VAL A 17 -2.27 12.17 2.85
C VAL A 17 -2.18 11.19 1.67
N ILE A 18 -1.02 10.53 1.58
CA ILE A 18 -0.75 9.52 0.56
C ILE A 18 -1.16 8.15 1.09
N TRP A 19 -2.08 7.49 0.39
CA TRP A 19 -2.55 6.15 0.69
C TRP A 19 -1.98 5.14 -0.31
N ASN A 20 -1.67 3.93 0.18
CA ASN A 20 -1.48 2.79 -0.70
C ASN A 20 -2.86 2.20 -1.01
N THR A 21 -3.29 2.37 -2.25
CA THR A 21 -4.64 2.04 -2.70
C THR A 21 -4.59 1.01 -3.82
N ALA A 22 -5.49 0.03 -3.78
CA ALA A 22 -5.73 -0.91 -4.85
C ALA A 22 -7.13 -0.67 -5.44
N VAL A 23 -7.19 -0.48 -6.76
CA VAL A 23 -8.47 -0.41 -7.50
C VAL A 23 -8.71 -1.72 -8.22
N VAL A 24 -9.93 -2.21 -8.11
CA VAL A 24 -10.40 -3.43 -8.79
C VAL A 24 -11.26 -3.02 -9.97
N ILE A 25 -10.78 -3.33 -11.19
CA ILE A 25 -11.46 -3.04 -12.45
C ILE A 25 -12.08 -4.34 -12.97
N GLY A 26 -13.38 -4.32 -13.15
CA GLY A 26 -14.17 -5.42 -13.69
C GLY A 26 -13.95 -5.63 -15.19
N ASN A 27 -14.53 -6.70 -15.70
CA ASN A 27 -14.41 -7.10 -17.10
C ASN A 27 -15.20 -6.24 -18.09
N HIS A 28 -16.02 -5.31 -17.60
CA HIS A 28 -16.79 -4.36 -18.40
C HIS A 28 -16.33 -2.92 -18.15
N ASP A 29 -15.05 -2.73 -17.81
CA ASP A 29 -14.44 -1.44 -17.47
C ASP A 29 -15.13 -0.70 -16.31
N ASN A 30 -15.83 -1.45 -15.45
CA ASN A 30 -16.50 -0.93 -14.27
C ASN A 30 -15.58 -1.01 -13.05
N ILE A 31 -15.56 0.04 -12.23
CA ILE A 31 -14.86 0.00 -10.94
C ILE A 31 -15.71 -0.84 -9.98
N ILE A 32 -15.16 -1.97 -9.54
CA ILE A 32 -15.82 -2.89 -8.58
C ILE A 32 -15.57 -2.43 -7.15
N GLY A 33 -14.38 -1.90 -6.88
CA GLY A 33 -14.02 -1.46 -5.53
C GLY A 33 -12.67 -0.77 -5.44
N ILE A 34 -12.49 -0.08 -4.32
CA ILE A 34 -11.28 0.62 -3.92
C ILE A 34 -10.92 0.13 -2.52
N HIS A 35 -9.69 -0.31 -2.33
CA HIS A 35 -9.19 -0.80 -1.04
C HIS A 35 -7.92 -0.05 -0.64
N ARG A 36 -7.88 0.49 0.58
CA ARG A 36 -6.71 1.19 1.15
C ARG A 36 -6.02 0.29 2.17
N LYS A 37 -4.69 0.20 2.10
CA LYS A 37 -3.89 -0.60 3.04
C LYS A 37 -3.95 -0.01 4.45
N ALA A 38 -4.48 -0.77 5.41
CA ALA A 38 -4.57 -0.36 6.81
C ALA A 38 -3.26 -0.59 7.58
N ASP A 39 -2.64 -1.76 7.40
CA ASP A 39 -1.43 -2.15 8.14
C ASP A 39 -0.16 -2.00 7.31
N ILE A 40 0.73 -1.11 7.73
CA ILE A 40 2.05 -0.94 7.12
C ILE A 40 3.09 -1.64 7.99
N PRO A 41 3.71 -2.75 7.53
CA PRO A 41 4.73 -3.42 8.30
C PRO A 41 5.98 -2.54 8.40
N TYR A 42 6.40 -2.24 9.62
CA TYR A 42 7.68 -1.61 9.87
C TYR A 42 8.75 -2.70 9.98
N PHE A 43 9.81 -2.61 9.17
CA PHE A 43 10.95 -3.49 9.32
C PHE A 43 11.73 -3.09 10.58
N SER A 44 11.43 -3.71 11.72
CA SER A 44 12.34 -3.65 12.86
C SER A 44 13.63 -4.34 12.45
N LYS A 45 14.74 -3.59 12.33
CA LYS A 45 16.04 -4.17 11.99
C LYS A 45 16.32 -5.36 12.93
N PRO A 46 16.84 -6.49 12.42
CA PRO A 46 17.43 -7.48 13.31
C PRO A 46 18.50 -6.77 14.12
N SER A 47 18.38 -6.88 15.44
CA SER A 47 19.27 -6.33 16.45
C SER A 47 20.73 -6.40 16.01
N LEU A 48 21.46 -5.31 16.26
CA LEU A 48 22.91 -5.10 16.09
C LEU A 48 23.81 -6.10 16.85
N LYS A 49 23.40 -7.36 17.06
CA LYS A 49 24.13 -8.40 17.80
C LYS A 49 25.36 -8.95 17.05
N TYR A 50 25.59 -8.58 15.80
CA TYR A 50 26.68 -9.13 14.97
C TYR A 50 27.86 -8.17 14.72
N LEU A 51 27.92 -7.00 15.39
CA LEU A 51 29.00 -6.01 15.17
C LEU A 51 29.94 -5.78 16.36
N LEU A 52 29.85 -6.59 17.42
CA LEU A 52 30.77 -6.55 18.58
C LEU A 52 31.44 -7.91 18.82
N GLN A 53 31.84 -8.58 17.76
CA GLN A 53 32.71 -9.76 17.83
C GLN A 53 33.85 -9.62 16.83
N CYS A 54 34.68 -8.61 17.06
CA CYS A 54 36.07 -8.49 16.63
C CYS A 54 36.85 -7.89 17.79
#